data_AF-A0A1X3RL95-F1
#
_entry.id   AF-A0A1X3RL95-F1
#
_cell.length_a   1.000
_cell.length_b   1.000
_cell.length_c   1.000
_cell.angle_alpha   90.00
_cell.angle_beta   90.00
_cell.angle_gamma   90.00
#
_symmetry.space_group_name_H-M   'P 1'
#
loop_
_entity.id
_entity.type
_entity.pdbx_description
1 polymer ?
#
loop_
_entity_poly.entity_id
_entity_poly.type
_entity_poly.pdbx_seq_one_letter_code
_entity_poly.pdbx_strand_id
1 'polypeptide(L)'
;MTRLTQKDMTESEQRQLKTLLDQERKKHGRPLTNSENNHLKDEFIDKLMREREMVAKQARAEKKKNKFKPDTSATYQWSANTHLRGHR
;
A
#
# COMPACT_ATOMS: atom_id res chain seq x y z
N MET A 1 1.82 -10.24 -2.76
CA MET A 1 0.45 -9.75 -2.97
C MET A 1 -0.11 -10.50 -4.17
N THR A 2 -1.30 -11.08 -4.06
CA THR A 2 -2.00 -11.59 -5.26
C THR A 2 -2.37 -10.41 -6.14
N ARG A 3 -2.20 -10.53 -7.46
CA ARG A 3 -2.56 -9.47 -8.41
C ARG A 3 -4.06 -9.18 -8.27
N LEU A 4 -4.43 -7.90 -8.17
CA LEU A 4 -5.82 -7.48 -8.10
C LEU A 4 -6.56 -8.01 -9.33
N THR A 5 -7.60 -8.80 -9.11
CA THR A 5 -8.45 -9.26 -10.21
C THR A 5 -9.59 -8.28 -10.43
N GLN A 6 -10.22 -8.30 -11.60
CA GLN A 6 -11.30 -7.38 -11.91
C GLN A 6 -12.51 -7.49 -10.95
N LYS A 7 -12.69 -8.66 -10.31
CA LYS A 7 -13.73 -8.88 -9.29
C LYS A 7 -13.42 -8.18 -7.96
N ASP A 8 -12.16 -7.93 -7.69
CA ASP A 8 -11.67 -7.30 -6.46
C ASP A 8 -11.64 -5.75 -6.56
N MET A 9 -11.97 -5.22 -7.74
CA MET A 9 -12.12 -3.78 -7.95
C MET A 9 -13.47 -3.28 -7.42
N THR A 10 -13.46 -2.10 -6.83
CA THR A 10 -14.67 -1.40 -6.41
C THR A 10 -15.46 -0.92 -7.63
N GLU A 11 -16.77 -0.66 -7.46
CA GLU A 11 -17.61 -0.18 -8.57
C GLU A 11 -17.11 1.13 -9.17
N SER A 12 -16.52 2.02 -8.34
CA SER A 12 -15.94 3.27 -8.80
C SER A 12 -14.70 3.03 -9.68
N GLU A 13 -13.79 2.14 -9.26
CA GLU A 13 -12.63 1.72 -10.04
C GLU A 13 -13.04 1.08 -11.39
N GLN A 14 -14.10 0.26 -11.38
CA GLN A 14 -14.64 -0.34 -12.61
C GLN A 14 -15.23 0.71 -13.57
N ARG A 15 -15.95 1.71 -13.03
CA ARG A 15 -16.48 2.82 -13.84
C ARG A 15 -15.34 3.66 -14.44
N GLN A 16 -14.31 3.95 -13.66
CA GLN A 16 -13.13 4.68 -14.14
C GLN A 16 -12.41 3.93 -15.27
N LEU A 17 -12.18 2.63 -15.10
CA LEU A 17 -11.60 1.79 -16.15
C LEU A 17 -12.46 1.82 -17.43
N LYS A 18 -13.78 1.71 -17.30
CA LYS A 18 -14.70 1.83 -18.45
C LYS A 18 -14.57 3.18 -19.15
N THR A 19 -14.53 4.28 -18.40
CA THR A 19 -14.34 5.62 -18.96
C THR A 19 -13.02 5.77 -19.70
N LEU A 20 -11.92 5.22 -19.16
CA LEU A 20 -10.62 5.23 -19.83
C LEU A 20 -10.66 4.45 -21.15
N LEU A 21 -11.26 3.26 -21.15
CA LEU A 21 -11.41 2.46 -22.38
C LEU A 21 -12.24 3.20 -23.43
N ASP A 22 -13.32 3.87 -23.03
CA ASP A 22 -14.16 4.63 -23.96
C ASP A 22 -13.45 5.89 -24.49
N GLN A 23 -12.60 6.53 -23.68
CA GLN A 23 -11.74 7.63 -24.13
C GLN A 23 -10.71 7.16 -25.17
N GLU A 24 -10.03 6.04 -24.93
CA GLU A 24 -9.06 5.50 -25.89
C GLU A 24 -9.73 5.06 -27.19
N ARG A 25 -10.92 4.45 -27.12
CA ARG A 25 -11.72 4.14 -28.32
C ARG A 25 -12.04 5.40 -29.13
N LYS A 26 -12.43 6.50 -28.47
CA LYS A 26 -12.68 7.78 -29.14
C LYS A 26 -11.42 8.35 -29.77
N LYS A 27 -10.26 8.29 -29.09
CA LYS A 27 -8.98 8.77 -29.62
C LYS A 27 -8.54 8.01 -30.86
N HIS A 28 -8.66 6.69 -30.85
CA HIS A 28 -8.27 5.86 -31.98
C HIS A 28 -9.26 5.94 -33.15
N GLY A 29 -10.51 6.35 -32.92
CA GLY A 29 -11.55 6.40 -33.96
C GLY A 29 -11.96 5.02 -34.51
N ARG A 30 -11.46 3.94 -33.89
CA ARG A 30 -11.73 2.54 -34.22
C ARG A 30 -11.92 1.74 -32.93
N PRO A 31 -12.54 0.54 -32.98
CA PRO A 31 -12.51 -0.37 -31.83
C PRO A 31 -11.05 -0.70 -31.45
N LEU A 32 -10.82 -0.79 -30.13
CA LEU A 32 -9.55 -1.29 -29.59
C LEU A 32 -9.41 -2.78 -29.88
N THR A 33 -8.19 -3.18 -30.20
CA THR A 33 -7.79 -4.59 -30.28
C THR A 33 -7.74 -5.21 -28.88
N ASN A 34 -7.78 -6.54 -28.82
CA ASN A 34 -7.73 -7.25 -27.54
C ASN A 34 -6.44 -6.96 -26.74
N SER A 35 -5.30 -6.81 -27.43
CA SER A 35 -4.02 -6.49 -26.79
C SER A 35 -4.03 -5.10 -26.18
N GLU A 36 -4.50 -4.08 -26.92
CA GLU A 36 -4.63 -2.70 -26.41
C GLU A 36 -5.54 -2.65 -25.19
N ASN A 37 -6.68 -3.35 -25.25
CA ASN A 37 -7.64 -3.38 -24.16
C ASN A 37 -7.06 -4.07 -22.91
N ASN A 38 -6.36 -5.19 -23.09
CA ASN A 38 -5.72 -5.89 -21.98
C ASN A 38 -4.58 -5.06 -21.37
N HIS A 39 -3.79 -4.39 -22.20
CA HIS A 39 -2.70 -3.54 -21.74
C HIS A 39 -3.21 -2.40 -20.85
N LEU A 40 -4.26 -1.69 -21.27
CA LEU A 40 -4.86 -0.61 -20.46
C LEU A 40 -5.44 -1.12 -19.13
N LYS A 41 -6.01 -2.32 -19.11
CA LYS A 41 -6.49 -2.95 -17.87
C LYS A 41 -5.33 -3.28 -16.93
N ASP A 42 -4.26 -3.86 -17.47
CA ASP A 42 -3.08 -4.23 -16.68
C ASP A 42 -2.40 -2.98 -16.09
N GLU A 43 -2.23 -1.92 -16.88
CA GLU A 43 -1.68 -0.65 -16.41
C GLU A 43 -2.54 -0.03 -15.29
N PHE A 44 -3.86 -0.08 -15.45
CA PHE A 44 -4.79 0.42 -14.43
C PHE A 44 -4.71 -0.41 -13.14
N ILE A 45 -4.65 -1.74 -13.25
CA ILE A 45 -4.46 -2.63 -12.11
C ILE A 45 -3.13 -2.36 -11.40
N ASP A 46 -2.04 -2.18 -12.15
CA ASP A 46 -0.72 -1.89 -11.59
C ASP A 46 -0.68 -0.54 -10.87
N LYS A 47 -1.45 0.45 -11.35
CA LYS A 47 -1.63 1.72 -10.66
C LYS A 47 -2.36 1.55 -9.33
N LEU A 48 -3.50 0.82 -9.33
CA LEU A 48 -4.26 0.56 -8.10
C LEU A 48 -3.44 -0.23 -7.08
N MET A 49 -2.66 -1.21 -7.55
CA MET A 49 -1.76 -1.98 -6.68
C MET A 49 -0.70 -1.09 -6.02
N ARG A 50 -0.09 -0.19 -6.79
CA ARG A 50 0.87 0.80 -6.25
C ARG A 50 0.23 1.72 -5.23
N GLU A 51 -0.98 2.21 -5.48
CA GLU A 51 -1.72 3.05 -4.53
C GLU A 51 -2.03 2.28 -3.23
N ARG A 52 -2.50 1.05 -3.33
CA ARG A 52 -2.78 0.18 -2.16
C ARG A 52 -1.51 -0.12 -1.35
N GLU A 53 -0.38 -0.38 -2.02
CA GLU A 53 0.91 -0.61 -1.36
C GLU A 53 1.43 0.64 -0.64
N MET A 54 1.28 1.82 -1.24
CA MET A 54 1.64 3.10 -0.63
C MET A 54 0.82 3.37 0.62
N VAL A 55 -0.51 3.20 0.54
CA VAL A 55 -1.41 3.34 1.70
C VAL A 55 -1.05 2.32 2.79
N ALA A 56 -0.81 1.06 2.44
CA ALA A 56 -0.40 0.05 3.40
C ALA A 56 0.95 0.37 4.06
N LYS A 57 1.91 0.93 3.31
CA LYS A 57 3.21 1.36 3.83
C LYS A 57 3.07 2.53 4.79
N GLN A 58 2.25 3.52 4.45
CA GLN A 58 1.93 4.65 5.32
C GLN A 58 1.26 4.18 6.62
N ALA A 59 0.23 3.34 6.52
CA ALA A 59 -0.44 2.77 7.69
C ALA A 59 0.51 1.95 8.59
N ARG A 60 1.47 1.21 8.02
CA ARG A 60 2.51 0.53 8.79
C ARG A 60 3.46 1.51 9.48
N ALA A 61 3.83 2.60 8.82
CA ALA A 61 4.68 3.64 9.40
C ALA A 61 3.97 4.34 10.57
N GLU A 62 2.70 4.68 10.41
CA GLU A 62 1.86 5.25 11.47
C GLU A 62 1.72 4.29 12.65
N LYS A 63 1.43 3.01 12.41
CA LYS A 63 1.39 1.99 13.47
C LYS A 63 2.72 1.88 14.22
N LYS A 64 3.85 1.95 13.52
CA LYS A 64 5.18 1.97 14.15
C LYS A 64 5.38 3.21 15.03
N LYS A 65 5.02 4.40 14.53
CA LYS A 65 5.07 5.65 15.29
C LYS A 65 4.20 5.58 16.55
N ASN A 66 2.96 5.09 16.42
CA ASN A 66 2.03 4.98 17.54
C ASN A 66 2.46 3.92 18.58
N LYS A 67 3.09 2.82 18.13
CA LYS A 67 3.66 1.81 19.02
C LYS A 67 4.89 2.33 19.76
N PHE A 68 5.65 3.23 19.14
CA PHE A 68 6.83 3.85 19.74
C PHE A 68 6.39 4.93 20.74
N LYS A 69 6.25 4.54 22.02
CA LYS A 69 6.13 5.46 23.15
C LYS A 69 7.51 5.61 23.79
N PRO A 70 8.27 6.68 23.50
CA PRO A 70 9.51 6.92 24.22
C PRO A 70 9.16 7.29 25.66
N ASP A 71 9.48 6.42 26.62
CA ASP A 71 9.37 6.74 28.04
C ASP A 71 10.45 7.77 28.39
N THR A 72 10.06 9.04 28.46
CA THR A 72 10.95 10.16 28.81
C THR A 72 11.40 10.15 30.26
N SER A 73 10.77 9.34 31.12
CA SER A 73 11.11 9.16 32.53
C SER A 73 11.98 7.92 32.82
N ALA A 74 12.11 7.00 31.86
CA ALA A 74 12.89 5.78 32.04
C ALA A 74 14.37 6.03 31.70
N THR A 75 15.07 6.81 32.53
CA THR A 75 16.53 6.83 32.49
C THR A 75 17.05 5.46 32.92
N TYR A 76 17.54 4.67 31.96
CA TYR A 76 18.20 3.41 32.22
C TYR A 76 19.43 3.64 33.10
N GLN A 77 19.32 3.32 34.39
CA GLN A 77 20.37 3.52 35.38
C GLN A 77 21.21 2.25 35.52
N TRP A 78 22.40 2.25 34.91
CA TRP A 78 23.35 1.13 34.92
C TRP A 78 23.76 0.64 36.32
N SER A 79 23.65 1.49 37.35
CA SER A 79 24.00 1.17 38.74
C SER A 79 22.85 0.58 39.58
N ALA A 80 21.62 0.52 39.05
CA ALA A 80 20.48 0.03 39.83
C ALA A 80 20.51 -1.49 40.08
N ASN A 81 21.35 -2.24 39.36
CA ASN A 81 21.43 -3.71 39.46
C ASN A 81 22.82 -4.24 39.88
N THR A 82 23.72 -3.37 40.36
CA THR A 82 24.97 -3.82 40.99
C THR A 82 24.69 -4.26 42.42
N HIS A 83 24.52 -5.56 42.63
CA HIS A 83 24.44 -6.15 43.97
C HIS A 83 25.72 -5.78 44.77
N LEU A 84 25.57 -5.03 45.86
CA LEU A 84 26.70 -4.58 46.70
C LEU A 84 27.41 -5.72 47.44
N ARG A 85 26.83 -6.92 47.47
CA ARG A 85 27.44 -8.11 48.07
C ARG A 85 27.72 -9.13 46.98
N GLY A 86 29.00 -9.32 46.68
CA GLY A 86 29.45 -10.46 45.90
C GLY A 86 29.02 -11.74 46.63
N HIS A 87 28.10 -12.49 46.03
CA HIS A 87 27.82 -13.85 46.46
C HIS A 87 29.12 -14.66 46.29
N ARG A 88 29.67 -15.11 47.41
CA ARG A 88 30.73 -16.12 47.46
C ARG A 88 30.10 -17.49 47.56
#